data_AF-A0A8J7GNR1-F1
#
_entry.id   AF-A0A8J7GNR1-F1
#
_cell.length_a   1.000
_cell.length_b   1.000
_cell.length_c   1.000
_cell.angle_alpha   90.00
_cell.angle_beta   90.00
_cell.angle_gamma   90.00
#
_symmetry.space_group_name_H-M   'P 1'
#
loop_
_entity.id
_entity.type
_entity.pdbx_description
1 polymer ?
#
loop_
_entity_poly.entity_id
_entity_poly.type
_entity_poly.pdbx_seq_one_letter_code
_entity_poly.pdbx_strand_id
1 'polypeptide(L)'
;MTTAAHVDAVTDPLLAATASRLARSHRRHGDDLDRCMAGCGERWPCTRARTADRAAVAARGPWHKAWTIRHDLAAAGVPLGAVW
;
A
#
# COMPACT_ATOMS: atom_id res chain seq x y z
N MET A 1 -28.74 19.61 11.89
CA MET A 1 -28.20 18.25 11.63
C MET A 1 -27.42 18.31 10.33
N THR A 2 -26.09 18.30 10.40
CA THR A 2 -25.21 18.20 9.22
C THR A 2 -23.98 17.41 9.65
N THR A 3 -23.98 16.11 9.35
CA THR A 3 -22.87 15.20 9.63
C THR A 3 -21.78 15.40 8.57
N ALA A 4 -21.01 16.47 8.72
CA ALA A 4 -19.86 16.73 7.86
C ALA A 4 -18.64 15.96 8.38
N ALA A 5 -17.99 15.19 7.48
CA ALA A 5 -16.66 14.57 7.58
C ALA A 5 -16.49 13.28 8.42
N HIS A 6 -17.11 12.18 7.99
CA HIS A 6 -16.57 10.82 8.17
C HIS A 6 -16.23 10.19 6.80
N VAL A 7 -15.62 10.96 5.90
CA VAL A 7 -15.44 10.55 4.49
C VAL A 7 -13.99 10.20 4.14
N ASP A 8 -13.01 10.42 5.02
CA ASP A 8 -11.61 10.09 4.73
C ASP A 8 -10.82 9.51 5.92
N ALA A 9 -11.52 9.01 6.95
CA ALA A 9 -10.85 8.42 8.10
C ALA A 9 -10.16 7.11 7.68
N VAL A 10 -8.83 7.12 7.70
CA VAL A 10 -8.02 5.91 7.54
C VAL A 10 -8.41 4.95 8.68
N THR A 11 -9.05 3.84 8.32
CA THR A 11 -9.53 2.82 9.26
C THR A 11 -8.39 1.97 9.79
N ASP A 12 -7.31 1.80 9.00
CA ASP A 12 -6.06 1.15 9.44
C ASP A 12 -4.83 2.03 9.13
N PRO A 13 -4.39 2.87 10.09
CA PRO A 13 -3.25 3.76 9.92
C PRO A 13 -1.92 3.04 9.64
N LEU A 14 -1.72 1.84 10.20
CA LEU A 14 -0.49 1.07 9.99
C LEU A 14 -0.45 0.49 8.57
N LEU A 15 -1.60 0.05 8.05
CA LEU A 15 -1.71 -0.39 6.67
C LEU A 15 -1.49 0.78 5.70
N ALA A 16 -2.03 1.98 5.98
CA ALA A 16 -1.79 3.17 5.18
C ALA A 16 -0.30 3.60 5.16
N ALA A 17 0.37 3.54 6.31
CA ALA A 17 1.81 3.81 6.40
C ALA A 17 2.63 2.79 5.59
N THR A 18 2.26 1.51 5.68
CA THR A 18 2.90 0.43 4.93
C THR A 18 2.70 0.59 3.42
N ALA A 19 1.49 0.93 2.99
CA ALA A 19 1.16 1.24 1.59
C ALA A 19 2.04 2.37 1.07
N SER A 20 2.14 3.46 1.82
CA SER A 20 2.97 4.63 1.47
C SER A 20 4.45 4.26 1.39
N ARG A 21 4.97 3.45 2.31
CA ARG A 21 6.36 2.95 2.26
C ARG A 21 6.61 2.13 1.00
N LEU A 22 5.73 1.17 0.70
CA LEU A 22 5.85 0.34 -0.50
C LEU A 22 5.79 1.17 -1.78
N ALA A 23 4.89 2.17 -1.85
CA ALA A 23 4.76 3.04 -3.01
C ALA A 23 6.01 3.91 -3.24
N ARG A 24 6.65 4.41 -2.17
CA ARG A 24 7.91 5.18 -2.28
C ARG A 24 9.06 4.31 -2.78
N SER A 25 9.15 3.06 -2.31
CA SER A 25 10.19 2.12 -2.71
C SER A 25 9.94 1.55 -4.12
N HIS A 26 8.70 1.21 -4.45
CA HIS A 26 8.31 0.63 -5.73
C HIS A 26 7.54 1.64 -6.57
N ARG A 27 8.30 2.54 -7.19
CA ARG A 27 7.80 3.52 -8.18
C ARG A 27 8.24 3.15 -9.59
N ARG A 28 7.58 3.71 -10.61
CA ARG A 28 7.97 3.55 -12.01
C ARG A 28 9.38 4.12 -12.21
N HIS A 29 10.24 3.44 -12.96
CA HIS A 29 11.56 3.96 -13.32
C HIS A 29 11.40 5.20 -14.21
N GLY A 30 12.30 6.18 -14.05
CA GLY A 30 12.23 7.45 -14.78
C GLY A 30 12.45 7.27 -16.28
N ASP A 31 13.51 6.54 -16.62
CA ASP A 31 13.91 6.34 -18.03
C ASP A 31 13.32 5.08 -18.70
N ASP A 32 13.13 3.99 -17.95
CA ASP A 32 12.49 2.75 -18.42
C ASP A 32 11.08 2.62 -17.82
N LEU A 33 10.12 3.20 -18.52
CA LEU A 33 8.73 3.27 -18.09
C LEU A 33 8.05 1.89 -17.91
N ASP A 34 8.63 0.82 -18.44
CA ASP A 34 8.12 -0.54 -18.26
C ASP A 34 8.74 -1.24 -17.06
N ARG A 35 9.54 -0.54 -16.23
CA ARG A 35 10.27 -1.14 -15.11
C ARG A 35 10.01 -0.44 -13.77
N CYS A 36 10.12 -1.21 -12.70
CA CYS A 36 10.17 -0.74 -11.31
C CYS A 36 11.54 -0.13 -10.96
N MET A 37 11.53 1.04 -10.30
CA MET A 37 12.71 1.82 -9.88
C MET A 37 13.40 1.29 -8.62
N ALA A 38 12.74 0.44 -7.83
CA ALA A 38 13.44 -0.29 -6.78
C ALA A 38 14.33 -1.36 -7.44
N GLY A 39 15.41 -1.78 -6.78
CA GLY A 39 16.22 -2.95 -7.16
C GLY A 39 15.45 -4.30 -7.29
N CYS A 40 14.12 -4.24 -7.36
CA CYS A 40 13.19 -5.26 -7.81
C CYS A 40 13.35 -5.60 -9.30
N GLY A 41 13.61 -4.60 -10.17
CA GLY A 41 13.88 -4.82 -11.61
C GLY A 41 12.74 -5.43 -12.44
N GLU A 42 11.60 -5.76 -11.83
CA GLU A 42 10.43 -6.33 -12.50
C GLU A 42 9.71 -5.34 -13.42
N ARG A 43 8.92 -5.88 -14.35
CA ARG A 43 8.03 -5.09 -15.20
C ARG A 43 7.01 -4.30 -14.36
N TRP A 44 6.82 -3.03 -14.69
CA TRP A 44 5.85 -2.14 -14.05
C TRP A 44 4.40 -2.45 -14.49
N PRO A 45 3.40 -2.35 -13.59
CA PRO A 45 3.55 -2.26 -12.15
C PRO A 45 4.03 -3.61 -11.59
N CYS A 46 5.07 -3.60 -10.75
CA CYS A 46 5.56 -4.83 -10.12
C CYS A 46 4.60 -5.33 -9.03
N THR A 47 4.82 -6.55 -8.53
CA THR A 47 3.95 -7.16 -7.51
C THR A 47 3.80 -6.29 -6.27
N ARG A 48 4.90 -5.68 -5.81
CA ARG A 48 4.89 -4.79 -4.63
C ARG A 48 4.18 -3.46 -4.88
N ALA A 49 4.28 -2.89 -6.09
CA ALA A 49 3.54 -1.70 -6.47
C ALA A 49 2.02 -1.95 -6.47
N ARG A 50 1.57 -3.08 -7.05
CA ARG A 50 0.16 -3.49 -7.00
C ARG A 50 -0.34 -3.70 -5.57
N THR A 51 0.50 -4.27 -4.70
CA THR A 51 0.15 -4.45 -3.29
C THR A 51 0.08 -3.13 -2.53
N ALA A 52 0.95 -2.17 -2.83
CA ALA A 52 0.90 -0.83 -2.24
C ALA A 52 -0.44 -0.14 -2.53
N ASP A 53 -0.89 -0.19 -3.79
CA ASP A 53 -2.16 0.38 -4.22
C ASP A 53 -3.36 -0.30 -3.52
N ARG A 54 -3.41 -1.63 -3.55
CA ARG A 54 -4.45 -2.40 -2.82
C ARG A 54 -4.48 -2.09 -1.33
N ALA A 55 -3.32 -1.94 -0.70
CA ALA A 55 -3.21 -1.59 0.72
C ALA A 55 -3.69 -0.17 1.01
N ALA A 56 -3.41 0.81 0.13
CA ALA A 56 -3.88 2.19 0.29
C ALA A 56 -5.41 2.27 0.23
N VAL A 57 -6.02 1.53 -0.69
CA VAL A 57 -7.49 1.43 -0.79
C VAL A 57 -8.07 0.72 0.43
N ALA A 58 -7.53 -0.45 0.80
CA ALA A 58 -8.04 -1.24 1.93
C ALA A 58 -7.90 -0.52 3.28
N ALA A 59 -6.88 0.32 3.46
CA ALA A 59 -6.68 1.09 4.68
C ALA A 59 -7.79 2.11 4.98
N ARG A 60 -8.55 2.52 3.95
CA ARG A 60 -9.71 3.42 4.07
C ARG A 60 -11.05 2.66 3.97
N GLY A 61 -11.00 1.35 3.75
CA GLY A 61 -12.17 0.52 3.54
C GLY A 61 -12.64 -0.22 4.79
N PRO A 62 -13.63 -1.12 4.65
CA PRO A 62 -14.11 -1.94 5.74
C PRO A 62 -13.01 -2.79 6.38
N TRP A 63 -13.09 -3.00 7.69
CA TRP A 63 -12.06 -3.69 8.48
C TRP A 63 -11.66 -5.07 7.92
N HIS A 64 -12.60 -5.82 7.34
CA HIS A 64 -12.30 -7.16 6.79
C HIS A 64 -11.39 -7.09 5.57
N LYS A 65 -11.50 -6.04 4.74
CA LYS A 65 -10.59 -5.83 3.59
C LYS A 65 -9.19 -5.45 4.07
N ALA A 66 -9.09 -4.58 5.08
CA ALA A 66 -7.82 -4.25 5.71
C ALA A 66 -7.16 -5.51 6.31
N TRP A 67 -7.93 -6.33 7.04
CA TRP A 67 -7.46 -7.58 7.62
C TRP A 67 -6.91 -8.56 6.57
N THR A 68 -7.62 -8.77 5.46
CA THR A 68 -7.13 -9.64 4.37
C THR A 68 -5.79 -9.15 3.82
N ILE A 69 -5.64 -7.84 3.56
CA ILE A 69 -4.38 -7.30 3.03
C ILE A 69 -3.25 -7.41 4.06
N ARG A 70 -3.53 -7.23 5.36
CA ARG A 70 -2.52 -7.47 6.42
C ARG A 70 -2.02 -8.91 6.39
N HIS A 71 -2.91 -9.87 6.21
CA HIS A 71 -2.57 -11.28 6.12
C HIS A 71 -1.72 -11.58 4.87
N ASP A 72 -2.11 -11.05 3.72
CA ASP A 72 -1.33 -11.17 2.48
C ASP A 72 0.09 -10.58 2.62
N LEU A 73 0.19 -9.40 3.25
CA LEU A 73 1.47 -8.74 3.51
C LEU A 73 2.35 -9.57 4.45
N ALA A 74 1.78 -10.12 5.53
CA ALA A 74 2.49 -10.98 6.46
C ALA A 74 3.00 -12.26 5.78
N ALA A 75 2.15 -12.93 4.99
CA ALA A 75 2.54 -14.11 4.21
C ALA A 75 3.65 -13.80 3.20
N ALA A 76 3.68 -12.58 2.66
CA ALA A 76 4.71 -12.12 1.74
C ALA A 76 5.95 -11.51 2.43
N GLY A 77 6.08 -11.67 3.75
CA GLY A 77 7.22 -11.19 4.54
C GLY A 77 7.35 -9.66 4.61
N VAL A 78 6.25 -8.93 4.45
CA VAL A 78 6.25 -7.46 4.58
C VAL A 78 5.78 -7.06 5.97
N PRO A 79 6.66 -6.48 6.80
CA PRO A 79 6.27 -6.03 8.12
C PRO A 79 5.31 -4.84 8.00
N LEU A 80 4.25 -4.85 8.80
CA LEU A 80 3.36 -3.71 8.95
C LEU A 80 4.01 -2.66 9.85
N GLY A 81 3.89 -1.38 9.49
CA GLY A 81 4.24 -0.25 10.35
C GLY A 81 5.27 0.72 9.78
N ALA A 82 5.47 1.80 10.54
CA ALA A 82 6.54 2.77 10.32
C ALA A 82 7.86 2.16 10.81
N VAL A 83 8.86 2.14 9.94
CA VAL A 83 10.25 2.09 10.42
C VAL A 83 10.46 3.46 11.04
N TRP A 84 10.61 3.52 12.37
CA TRP A 84 10.98 4.72 13.10
C TRP A 84 12.42 5.11 12.75
#